data_AF-A0A832LQZ0-F1
#
_entry.id   AF-A0A832LQZ0-F1
#
_cell.length_a   1.000
_cell.length_b   1.000
_cell.length_c   1.000
_cell.angle_alpha   90.00
_cell.angle_beta   90.00
_cell.angle_gamma   90.00
#
_symmetry.space_group_name_H-M   'P 1'
#
loop_
_entity.id
_entity.type
_entity.pdbx_description
1 polymer ?
#
loop_
_entity_poly.entity_id
_entity_poly.type
_entity_poly.pdbx_seq_one_letter_code
_entity_poly.pdbx_strand_id
1 'polypeptide(L)' 'MEDRLLQRLLWCSVMGLITAALLLAMFLFSSGLILALGGDWPTGSARLACGLGLGEATRRLCRHADDLIGR' A
#
# COMPACT_ATOMS: atom_id res chain seq x y z
N MET A 1 29.33 9.96 10.46
CA MET A 1 28.88 8.54 10.59
C MET A 1 27.39 8.46 10.92
N GLU A 2 26.83 9.44 11.64
CA GLU A 2 25.40 9.51 12.00
C GLU A 2 24.45 9.64 10.80
N ASP A 3 24.84 10.31 9.71
CA ASP A 3 24.00 10.47 8.52
C ASP A 3 23.58 9.15 7.87
N ARG A 4 24.46 8.14 7.91
CA ARG A 4 24.17 6.82 7.33
C ARG A 4 23.16 6.02 8.16
N LEU A 5 23.10 6.26 9.47
CA LEU A 5 22.15 5.61 10.37
C LEU A 5 20.75 6.21 10.22
N LEU A 6 20.65 7.54 10.18
CA LEU A 6 19.41 8.26 9.90
C LEU A 6 18.83 7.87 8.55
N GLN A 7 19.65 7.78 7.51
CA GLN A 7 19.24 7.36 6.19
C GLN A 7 18.66 5.93 6.20
N ARG A 8 19.31 4.98 6.88
CA ARG A 8 18.81 3.59 7.00
C ARG A 8 17.49 3.50 7.76
N LEU A 9 17.32 4.29 8.81
CA LEU A 9 16.06 4.34 9.57
C LEU A 9 14.92 4.88 8.71
N LEU A 10 15.16 5.97 7.97
CA LEU A 10 14.22 6.51 6.99
C LEU A 10 13.82 5.46 5.96
N TRP A 11 14.77 4.70 5.43
CA TRP A 11 14.50 3.60 4.50
C TRP A 11 13.62 2.50 5.11
N CYS A 12 13.94 2.04 6.31
CA CYS A 12 13.11 1.05 7.02
C CYS A 12 11.68 1.57 7.25
N SER A 13 11.53 2.84 7.62
CA SER A 13 10.22 3.46 7.81
C SER A 13 9.42 3.54 6.50
N VAL A 14 10.06 3.90 5.39
CA VAL A 14 9.39 3.94 4.06
C VAL A 14 8.97 2.55 3.62
N MET A 15 9.85 1.55 3.72
CA MET A 15 9.51 0.15 3.37
C MET A 15 8.42 -0.43 4.27
N GLY A 16 8.45 -0.10 5.56
CA GLY A 16 7.39 -0.46 6.51
C GLY A 16 6.04 0.15 6.12
N LEU A 17 6.01 1.43 5.74
CA LEU A 17 4.80 2.12 5.31
C LEU A 17 4.21 1.50 4.04
N ILE A 18 5.05 1.19 3.05
CA ILE A 18 4.67 0.49 1.81
C ILE A 18 4.04 -0.87 2.12
N THR A 19 4.68 -1.65 3.00
CA THR A 19 4.20 -2.97 3.39
C THR A 19 2.85 -2.88 4.11
N ALA A 20 2.69 -1.92 5.03
CA ALA A 20 1.42 -1.68 5.72
C ALA A 20 0.30 -1.27 4.74
N ALA A 21 0.61 -0.41 3.77
CA ALA A 21 -0.34 0.01 2.74
C ALA A 21 -0.78 -1.16 1.84
N LEU A 22 0.15 -2.04 1.46
CA LEU A 22 -0.13 -3.28 0.71
C LEU A 22 -1.06 -4.21 1.49
N LEU A 23 -0.79 -4.44 2.78
CA LEU A 23 -1.65 -5.27 3.63
C LEU A 23 -3.05 -4.68 3.77
N LEU A 24 -3.16 -3.36 3.95
CA LEU A 24 -4.45 -2.68 4.01
C LEU A 24 -5.20 -2.77 2.68
N ALA A 25 -4.51 -2.64 1.55
CA ALA A 25 -5.09 -2.80 0.22
C ALA A 25 -5.63 -4.23 0.01
N MET A 26 -4.86 -5.26 0.38
CA MET A 26 -5.31 -6.65 0.32
C MET A 26 -6.50 -6.93 1.24
N PHE A 27 -6.50 -6.35 2.45
CA PHE A 27 -7.62 -6.49 3.38
C PHE A 27 -8.90 -5.85 2.83
N LEU A 28 -8.81 -4.63 2.31
CA LEU A 28 -9.94 -3.93 1.70
C LEU A 28 -10.45 -4.64 0.45
N PHE A 29 -9.54 -5.18 -0.37
CA PHE A 29 -9.91 -5.95 -1.55
C PHE A 29 -10.63 -7.25 -1.18
N SER A 30 -10.06 -8.05 -0.28
CA SER A 30 -10.67 -9.31 0.17
C SER A 30 -11.99 -9.09 0.89
N SER A 31 -12.08 -8.10 1.79
CA SER A 31 -13.33 -7.78 2.48
C SER A 31 -14.41 -7.22 1.53
N GLY A 32 -14.00 -6.44 0.52
CA GLY A 32 -14.88 -5.96 -0.54
C GLY A 32 -15.40 -7.10 -1.42
N LEU A 33 -14.55 -8.08 -1.75
CA LEU A 33 -14.93 -9.26 -2.52
C LEU A 33 -15.96 -10.11 -1.76
N ILE A 34 -15.74 -10.35 -0.47
CA ILE A 34 -16.65 -11.10 0.39
C ILE A 34 -18.03 -10.42 0.44
N LEU A 35 -18.07 -9.09 0.60
CA LEU A 35 -19.33 -8.33 0.62
C LEU A 35 -20.04 -8.34 -0.74
N ALA A 36 -19.30 -8.20 -1.84
CA ALA A 36 -19.87 -8.27 -3.19
C ALA A 36 -20.48 -9.65 -3.48
N LEU A 37 -19.79 -10.73 -3.09
CA LEU A 37 -20.30 -12.10 -3.21
C LEU A 37 -21.46 -12.38 -2.24
N GLY A 38 -21.51 -11.71 -1.09
CA GLY A 38 -22.58 -11.80 -0.11
C GLY A 38 -23.86 -11.04 -0.48
N GLY A 39 -23.87 -10.28 -1.58
CA GLY A 39 -25.03 -9.53 -2.08
C GLY A 39 -24.99 -8.02 -1.85
N ASP A 40 -24.07 -7.52 -1.03
CA ASP A 40 -23.87 -6.09 -0.77
C ASP A 40 -22.89 -5.45 -1.77
N TRP A 41 -23.32 -5.41 -3.03
CA TRP A 41 -22.56 -4.82 -4.14
C TRP A 41 -22.11 -3.36 -3.94
N PRO A 42 -22.94 -2.41 -3.47
CA PRO A 42 -22.50 -1.02 -3.34
C PRO A 42 -21.36 -0.86 -2.32
N THR A 43 -21.44 -1.54 -1.19
CA THR A 43 -20.38 -1.50 -0.16
C THR A 43 -19.15 -2.31 -0.59
N GLY A 44 -19.37 -3.48 -1.22
CA GLY A 44 -18.29 -4.33 -1.72
C GLY A 44 -17.47 -3.66 -2.82
N SER A 45 -18.13 -3.06 -3.82
CA SER A 45 -17.46 -2.36 -4.93
C SER A 45 -16.68 -1.12 -4.46
N ALA A 46 -17.22 -0.36 -3.50
CA ALA A 46 -16.51 0.78 -2.91
C ALA A 46 -15.21 0.34 -2.21
N ARG A 47 -15.24 -0.77 -1.48
CA ARG A 47 -14.03 -1.34 -0.83
C ARG A 47 -13.03 -1.90 -1.82
N LEU A 48 -13.50 -2.56 -2.89
CA LEU A 48 -12.64 -3.02 -3.99
C LEU A 48 -11.94 -1.85 -4.68
N ALA A 49 -12.68 -0.78 -5.01
CA ALA A 49 -12.12 0.42 -5.63
C ALA A 49 -11.10 1.11 -4.70
N CYS A 50 -11.38 1.18 -3.40
CA CYS A 50 -10.46 1.73 -2.41
C CYS A 50 -9.17 0.88 -2.28
N GLY A 51 -9.31 -0.45 -2.25
CA GLY A 51 -8.17 -1.38 -2.24
C GLY A 51 -7.30 -1.25 -3.50
N LEU A 52 -7.91 -1.13 -4.68
CA LEU A 52 -7.20 -0.90 -5.94
C LEU A 52 -6.50 0.46 -5.97
N GLY A 53 -7.17 1.52 -5.48
CA GLY A 53 -6.60 2.86 -5.39
C GLY A 53 -5.38 2.91 -4.46
N LEU A 54 -5.47 2.25 -3.30
CA LEU A 54 -4.34 2.08 -2.38
C LEU A 54 -3.21 1.25 -3.01
N GLY A 55 -3.54 0.19 -3.75
CA GLY A 55 -2.55 -0.61 -4.48
C GLY A 55 -1.77 0.22 -5.51
N GLU A 56 -2.46 1.04 -6.30
CA GLU A 56 -1.83 1.93 -7.29
C GLU A 56 -1.01 3.04 -6.62
N ALA A 57 -1.51 3.64 -5.53
CA ALA A 57 -0.75 4.60 -4.74
C ALA A 57 0.54 3.98 -4.18
N THR A 58 0.44 2.75 -3.67
CA THR A 58 1.59 2.00 -3.15
C THR A 58 2.58 1.68 -4.27
N ARG A 59 2.11 1.30 -5.47
CA ARG A 59 2.95 1.07 -6.65
C ARG A 59 3.71 2.34 -7.07
N ARG A 60 3.07 3.51 -7.01
CA ARG A 60 3.74 4.80 -7.30
C ARG A 60 4.80 5.13 -6.25
N LEU A 61 4.50 4.90 -4.97
CA LEU A 61 5.45 5.04 -3.87
C LEU A 61 6.66 4.11 -4.04
N CYS A 62 6.46 2.84 -4.41
CA CYS A 62 7.54 1.91 -4.72
C CYS A 62 8.45 2.44 -5.83
N ARG A 63 7.89 2.93 -6.94
CA ARG A 63 8.71 3.48 -8.03
C ARG A 63 9.50 4.72 -7.62
N HIS A 64 8.88 5.63 -6.85
CA HIS A 64 9.59 6.80 -6.34
C HIS A 64 10.66 6.41 -5.32
N ALA A 65 10.41 5.39 -4.50
CA ALA A 65 11.40 4.84 -3.58
C ALA A 65 12.57 4.23 -4.35
N ASP A 66 12.33 3.45 -5.41
CA ASP A 66 13.39 2.87 -6.25
C ASP A 66 14.24 3.97 -6.95
N ASP A 67 13.61 5.03 -7.47
CA ASP A 67 14.32 6.18 -8.05
C ASP A 67 15.24 6.89 -7.04
N LEU A 68 14.87 6.88 -5.76
CA LEU A 68 15.69 7.39 -4.66
C LEU A 68 16.83 6.44 -4.25
N ILE A 69 16.76 5.14 -4.59
CA ILE A 69 17.82 4.14 -4.33
C ILE A 69 18.87 4.15 -5.46
N GLY A 70 18.46 4.46 -6.69
CA GLY A 70 19.33 4.43 -7.87
C GLY A 70 20.31 5.61 -8.01
N ARG A 71 20.28 6.59 -7.10
CA ARG A 71 21.18 7.76 -7.05
C ARG A 71 22.09 7.71 -5.82
#